data_AF-A0A1W9S1T1-F1
#
_entry.id   AF-A0A1W9S1T1-F1
#
_cell.length_a   1.000
_cell.length_b   1.000
_cell.length_c   1.000
_cell.angle_alpha   90.00
_cell.angle_beta   90.00
_cell.angle_gamma   90.00
#
_symmetry.space_group_name_H-M   'P 1'
#
loop_
_entity.id
_entity.type
_entity.pdbx_description
1 polymer ?
#
loop_
_entity_poly.entity_id
_entity_poly.type
_entity_poly.pdbx_seq_one_letter_code
_entity_poly.pdbx_strand_id
1 'polypeptide(L)' 'MFYYKIMQKLLSRVESTNRKYGLFNNGDRILVALSGGPDSVALFHLLYFLAPKYDLTLAAAHVDHRLRRFSDRGD' A
#
# COMPACT_ATOMS: atom_id res chain seq x y z
N MET A 1 8.15 -20.63 -4.85
CA MET A 1 7.95 -20.34 -6.30
C MET A 1 6.58 -19.72 -6.61
N PHE A 2 5.46 -20.25 -6.08
CA PHE A 2 4.11 -19.73 -6.34
C PHE A 2 3.87 -18.29 -5.84
N TYR A 3 4.24 -18.00 -4.58
CA TYR A 3 4.13 -16.67 -3.98
C TYR A 3 4.79 -15.57 -4.83
N TYR A 4 6.03 -15.83 -5.27
CA TYR A 4 6.78 -14.89 -6.09
C TYR A 4 6.07 -14.58 -7.42
N LYS A 5 5.44 -15.58 -8.04
CA LYS A 5 4.68 -15.41 -9.28
C LYS A 5 3.46 -14.50 -9.09
N ILE A 6 2.76 -14.63 -7.95
CA ILE A 6 1.65 -13.75 -7.60
C ILE A 6 2.14 -12.32 -7.36
N MET A 7 3.23 -12.15 -6.59
CA MET A 7 3.79 -10.83 -6.31
C MET A 7 4.24 -10.11 -7.58
N GLN A 8 4.94 -10.79 -8.48
CA GLN A 8 5.34 -10.23 -9.77
C GLN A 8 4.12 -9.80 -10.62
N LYS A 9 3.07 -10.62 -10.65
CA LYS A 9 1.83 -10.27 -11.37
C LYS A 9 1.15 -9.03 -10.79
N LEU A 10 1.12 -8.90 -9.46
CA LEU A 10 0.51 -7.76 -8.78
C LEU A 10 1.33 -6.48 -8.96
N LEU A 11 2.66 -6.54 -8.82
CA LEU A 11 3.54 -5.40 -9.09
C LEU A 11 3.38 -4.89 -10.52
N SER A 12 3.44 -5.79 -11.50
CA SER A 12 3.22 -5.44 -12.92
C SER A 12 1.85 -4.80 -13.16
N ARG A 13 0.82 -5.24 -12.42
CA ARG A 13 -0.51 -4.63 -12.50
C ARG A 13 -0.53 -3.21 -11.94
N VAL A 14 0.08 -2.97 -10.78
CA VAL A 14 0.20 -1.62 -10.19
C VAL A 14 0.95 -0.68 -11.13
N GLU A 15 2.09 -1.11 -11.68
CA GLU A 15 2.85 -0.30 -12.62
C GLU A 15 2.09 -0.01 -13.92
N SER A 16 1.35 -1.00 -14.44
CA SER A 16 0.52 -0.81 -15.64
C SER A 16 -0.63 0.16 -15.39
N THR A 17 -1.25 0.08 -14.21
CA THR A 17 -2.26 1.05 -13.78
C THR A 17 -1.65 2.43 -13.65
N ASN A 18 -0.47 2.56 -13.03
CA ASN A 18 0.21 3.84 -12.93
C ASN A 18 0.51 4.44 -14.32
N ARG A 19 1.08 3.65 -15.25
CA ARG A 19 1.34 4.11 -16.62
C ARG A 19 0.09 4.57 -17.36
N LYS A 20 -1.05 3.92 -17.11
CA LYS A 20 -2.31 4.25 -17.78
C LYS A 20 -2.93 5.55 -17.26
N TYR A 21 -2.78 5.84 -15.96
CA TYR A 21 -3.52 6.91 -15.29
C TYR A 21 -2.65 8.03 -14.72
N GLY A 22 -1.32 7.88 -14.72
CA GLY A 22 -0.39 8.86 -14.15
C GLY A 22 -0.62 9.10 -12.65
N LEU A 23 -0.79 8.02 -11.88
CA LEU A 23 -1.15 8.11 -10.45
C LEU A 23 -0.01 8.64 -9.57
N PHE A 24 1.23 8.36 -9.95
CA PHE A 24 2.44 8.87 -9.32
C PHE A 24 3.61 8.90 -10.30
N ASN A 25 4.55 9.80 -10.06
CA ASN A 25 5.79 10.01 -10.80
C ASN A 25 7.02 9.67 -9.95
N ASN A 26 8.20 9.75 -10.57
CA ASN A 26 9.44 9.57 -9.84
C ASN A 26 9.64 10.69 -8.82
N GLY A 27 10.07 10.35 -7.60
CA GLY A 27 10.32 11.31 -6.52
C GLY A 27 9.07 11.70 -5.71
N ASP A 28 7.90 11.19 -6.07
CA ASP A 28 6.65 11.55 -5.40
C ASP A 28 6.60 11.04 -3.95
N ARG A 29 5.90 11.80 -3.11
CA ARG A 29 5.58 11.40 -1.74
C ARG A 29 4.14 10.90 -1.67
N ILE A 30 3.96 9.64 -1.31
CA ILE A 30 2.64 8.99 -1.28
C ILE A 30 2.25 8.69 0.16
N LEU A 31 1.12 9.24 0.59
CA LEU A 31 0.46 8.88 1.84
C LEU A 31 -0.60 7.80 1.56
N VAL A 32 -0.42 6.61 2.13
CA VAL A 32 -1.36 5.50 1.98
C VAL A 32 -2.31 5.46 3.17
N ALA A 33 -3.61 5.53 2.89
CA ALA A 33 -4.64 5.32 3.90
C ALA A 33 -4.77 3.83 4.23
N LEU A 34 -4.38 3.43 5.44
CA LEU A 34 -4.54 2.08 5.95
C LEU A 34 -5.86 1.98 6.71
N SER A 35 -6.75 1.10 6.27
CA SER A 35 -8.01 0.82 6.99
C SER A 35 -7.86 -0.29 8.03
N GLY A 36 -6.71 -0.98 8.06
CA GLY A 36 -6.50 -2.21 8.82
C GLY A 36 -6.93 -3.48 8.05
N GLY A 37 -7.54 -3.32 6.87
CA GLY A 37 -7.91 -4.44 6.00
C GLY A 37 -6.74 -4.93 5.12
N PRO A 38 -6.80 -6.19 4.66
CA PRO A 38 -5.73 -6.83 3.89
C PRO A 38 -5.40 -6.10 2.58
N ASP A 39 -6.38 -5.48 1.93
CA ASP A 39 -6.18 -4.77 0.66
C ASP A 39 -5.29 -3.53 0.82
N SER A 40 -5.55 -2.72 1.87
CA SER A 40 -4.77 -1.51 2.13
C SER A 40 -3.33 -1.83 2.53
N VAL A 41 -3.14 -2.91 3.31
CA VAL A 41 -1.82 -3.41 3.69
C VAL A 41 -1.08 -3.98 2.47
N ALA A 42 -1.77 -4.74 1.62
CA ALA A 42 -1.19 -5.27 0.39
C ALA A 42 -0.78 -4.14 -0.58
N LEU A 43 -1.58 -3.09 -0.71
CA LEU A 43 -1.23 -1.93 -1.54
C LEU A 43 0.02 -1.22 -1.02
N PHE A 44 0.09 -0.94 0.29
CA PHE A 44 1.28 -0.34 0.90
C PHE A 44 2.52 -1.20 0.67
N HIS A 45 2.40 -2.52 0.86
CA HIS A 45 3.48 -3.47 0.63
C HIS A 45 3.94 -3.49 -0.84
N LEU A 46 3.02 -3.45 -1.82
CA LEU A 46 3.35 -3.38 -3.24
C LEU A 46 4.05 -2.06 -3.59
N LEU A 47 3.56 -0.93 -3.07
CA LEU A 47 4.19 0.38 -3.26
C LEU A 47 5.59 0.43 -2.64
N TYR A 48 5.79 -0.21 -1.48
CA TYR A 48 7.09 -0.32 -0.83
C TYR A 48 8.13 -1.01 -1.73
N PHE A 49 7.75 -2.08 -2.44
CA PHE A 49 8.63 -2.73 -3.41
C PHE A 49 8.91 -1.89 -4.65
N LEU A 50 7.99 -1.01 -5.05
CA LEU A 50 8.18 -0.10 -6.18
C LEU A 50 8.95 1.17 -5.79
N ALA A 51 8.99 1.52 -4.51
CA ALA A 51 9.58 2.77 -4.04
C ALA A 51 11.03 2.98 -4.49
N PRO A 52 11.95 1.99 -4.43
CA PRO A 52 13.32 2.18 -4.92
C PRO A 52 13.41 2.44 -6.42
N LYS A 53 12.48 1.87 -7.21
CA LYS A 53 12.45 2.03 -8.68
C LYS A 53 11.97 3.42 -9.09
N TYR A 54 11.05 3.99 -8.32
CA TYR A 54 10.40 5.27 -8.61
C TYR A 54 10.85 6.39 -7.66
N ASP A 55 11.86 6.16 -6.82
CA ASP A 55 12.31 7.10 -5.79
C ASP A 55 11.16 7.63 -4.91
N LEU A 56 10.23 6.75 -4.52
CA LEU A 56 9.04 7.16 -3.78
C LEU A 56 9.34 7.28 -2.29
N THR A 57 8.83 8.35 -1.68
CA THR A 57 8.75 8.44 -0.22
C THR A 57 7.35 7.99 0.22
N LEU A 58 7.26 6.95 1.02
CA LEU A 58 5.99 6.42 1.49
C LEU A 58 5.72 6.79 2.95
N ALA A 59 4.49 7.18 3.23
CA ALA A 59 3.94 7.29 4.58
C ALA A 59 2.62 6.52 4.65
N ALA A 60 2.25 6.08 5.85
CA ALA A 60 0.97 5.43 6.09
C ALA A 60 0.17 6.22 7.13
N ALA A 61 -1.11 6.45 6.86
CA ALA A 61 -2.06 7.01 7.81
C ALA A 61 -3.14 5.98 8.10
N HIS A 62 -3.27 5.60 9.38
CA HIS A 62 -4.37 4.76 9.84
C HIS A 62 -5.37 5.63 10.61
N VAL A 63 -6.64 5.58 10.22
CA VAL A 63 -7.72 6.24 10.96
C VAL A 63 -8.46 5.16 11.74
N ASP A 64 -8.22 5.11 13.04
CA ASP A 64 -9.05 4.33 13.94
C ASP A 64 -10.38 5.06 14.15
N HIS A 65 -11.42 4.61 13.45
CA HIS A 65 -12.76 5.17 13.53
C HIS A 65 -13.46 4.88 14.88
N ARG A 66 -12.84 4.14 15.81
CA ARG A 66 -13.40 3.76 17.12
C ARG A 66 -14.84 3.21 17.07
N LEU A 67 -15.21 2.58 15.95
CA LEU A 67 -16.55 1.98 15.77
C LEU A 67 -16.75 0.72 16.62
N ARG A 68 -15.68 0.20 17.25
CA ARG A 68 -15.76 -0.82 18.29
C ARG A 68 -15.70 -0.15 19.66
N ARG A 69 -16.86 0.00 20.29
CA ARG A 69 -17.03 0.52 21.66
C ARG A 69 -16.54 -0.45 22.75
N PHE A 70 -15.90 -1.56 22.39
CA PHE A 70 -15.38 -2.58 23.30
C PHE A 70 -14.14 -3.27 22.71
N SER A 71 -13.00 -2.61 22.80
CA SER A 71 -11.74 -3.32 23.07
C SER A 71 -11.01 -2.55 24.16
N ASP A 72 -11.72 -2.38 25.27
CA ASP A 72 -11.09 -2.19 26.57
C ASP A 72 -10.81 -3.58 27.13
N ARG A 73 -9.57 -4.03 26.90
CA ARG A 73 -8.80 -5.08 27.58
C ARG A 73 -7.36 -4.70 27.24
N GLY A 74 -6.72 -3.79 27.98
CA GLY A 74 -6.39 -3.93 29.39
C GLY A 74 -4.87 -4.05 29.41
N ASP A 75 -4.22 -3.01 29.91
CA ASP A 75 -2.84 -2.95 30.43
C ASP A 75 -1.69 -3.44 29.50
#